data_AF-A0A6U2DSQ6-F1
#
_entry.id   AF-A0A6U2DSQ6-F1
#
_cell.length_a   1.000
_cell.length_b   1.000
_cell.length_c   1.000
_cell.angle_alpha   90.00
_cell.angle_beta   90.00
_cell.angle_gamma   90.00
#
_symmetry.space_group_name_H-M   'P 1'
#
loop_
_entity.id
_entity.type
_entity.pdbx_description
1 polymer ?
#
loop_
_entity_poly.entity_id
_entity_poly.type
_entity_poly.pdbx_seq_one_letter_code
_entity_poly.pdbx_strand_id
1 'polypeptide(L)'
;KMSKVVCGALTVLLLCVLVVSQEEGINLKDGDQLGSAQLDGLPDMSEPETRKKLKCGICKASVMEMLYGYLKMETEEGRKLREVETVEILESACSLHMGEYGLVLDEAGKPTADWINDRAVLKAKGGWVSRLAMDTCNDVYNEFEEYLVAAAPKTCKIEGDERKCQVQPVVRHICQDGLRLCPKGSFPEEYAQEGAGGEKKEL
;
A
#
# COMPACT_ATOMS: atom_id res chain seq x y z
N LYS A 1 -12.38 74.73 20.28
CA LYS A 1 -13.38 73.64 20.15
C LYS A 1 -12.61 72.33 20.28
N MET A 2 -12.36 71.84 21.50
CA MET A 2 -13.21 70.95 22.33
C MET A 2 -13.65 69.66 21.63
N SER A 3 -13.04 68.54 22.02
CA SER A 3 -13.65 67.27 22.49
C SER A 3 -12.54 66.21 22.55
N LYS A 4 -11.90 65.96 23.70
CA LYS A 4 -12.26 64.95 24.73
C LYS A 4 -12.75 63.63 24.15
N VAL A 5 -11.86 62.64 24.08
CA VAL A 5 -12.23 61.21 24.09
C VAL A 5 -11.80 60.66 25.45
N VAL A 6 -12.79 60.08 26.12
CA VAL A 6 -12.80 59.69 27.52
C VAL A 6 -12.17 58.31 27.66
N CYS A 7 -11.27 58.19 28.64
CA CYS A 7 -10.78 56.92 29.17
C CYS A 7 -11.93 56.27 29.97
N GLY A 8 -12.37 55.08 29.55
CA GLY A 8 -13.41 54.30 30.22
C GLY A 8 -12.91 52.88 30.45
N ALA A 9 -12.36 52.65 31.64
CA ALA A 9 -12.13 51.32 32.18
C ALA A 9 -13.47 50.66 32.50
N LEU A 10 -13.74 49.50 31.92
CA LEU A 10 -14.75 48.58 32.47
C LEU A 10 -14.25 47.15 32.31
N THR A 11 -13.67 46.67 33.40
CA THR A 11 -13.29 45.30 33.67
C THR A 11 -14.57 44.46 33.74
N VAL A 12 -14.92 43.76 32.66
CA VAL A 12 -15.89 42.66 32.69
C VAL A 12 -15.12 41.37 32.42
N LEU A 13 -14.65 40.79 33.52
CA LEU A 13 -14.35 39.37 33.62
C LEU A 13 -15.63 38.60 33.30
N LEU A 14 -15.76 38.11 32.07
CA LEU A 14 -16.70 37.05 31.75
C LEU A 14 -15.99 36.05 30.85
N LEU A 15 -15.43 35.04 31.51
CA LEU A 15 -15.07 33.71 31.03
C LEU A 15 -15.45 33.43 29.56
N CYS A 16 -14.59 33.84 28.63
CA CYS A 16 -14.36 33.04 27.44
C CYS A 16 -13.65 31.79 27.93
N VAL A 17 -14.42 30.73 28.20
CA VAL A 17 -13.91 29.37 28.22
C VAL A 17 -13.44 29.10 26.80
N LEU A 18 -12.20 29.51 26.51
CA LEU A 18 -11.42 28.94 25.44
C LEU A 18 -11.24 27.48 25.84
N VAL A 19 -12.17 26.63 25.39
CA VAL A 19 -11.88 25.22 25.20
C VAL A 19 -10.81 25.20 24.12
N VAL A 20 -9.56 25.36 24.55
CA VAL A 20 -8.42 24.92 23.78
C VAL A 20 -8.59 23.41 23.75
N SER A 21 -9.23 22.91 22.70
CA SER A 21 -9.07 21.52 22.28
C SER A 21 -7.59 21.38 21.96
N GLN A 22 -6.83 21.00 22.98
CA GLN A 22 -5.48 20.53 22.84
C GLN A 22 -5.63 19.20 22.12
N GLU A 23 -5.65 19.24 20.79
CA GLU A 23 -5.38 18.05 19.98
C GLU A 23 -3.95 17.65 20.35
N GLU A 24 -3.83 16.75 21.31
CA GLU A 24 -2.59 16.06 21.62
C GLU A 24 -2.23 15.29 20.35
N GLY A 25 -1.49 15.94 19.45
CA GLY A 25 -0.94 15.33 18.27
C GLY A 25 -0.14 14.12 18.72
N ILE A 26 -0.67 12.94 18.42
CA ILE A 26 -0.11 11.68 18.89
C ILE A 26 1.27 11.55 18.25
N ASN A 27 2.31 11.74 19.05
CA ASN A 27 3.70 11.68 18.61
C ASN A 27 4.13 10.20 18.56
N LEU A 28 3.60 9.45 17.60
CA LEU A 28 3.93 8.04 17.38
C LEU A 28 5.26 7.95 16.66
N LYS A 29 6.17 7.13 17.19
CA LYS A 29 7.37 6.71 16.48
C LYS A 29 7.16 5.34 15.85
N ASP A 30 7.86 5.10 14.74
CA ASP A 30 7.92 3.77 14.12
C ASP A 30 8.37 2.72 15.15
N GLY A 31 7.50 1.75 15.42
CA GLY A 31 7.76 0.67 16.39
C GLY A 31 7.18 0.87 17.77
N ASP A 32 6.49 1.98 18.05
CA ASP A 32 5.70 2.12 19.27
C ASP A 32 4.59 1.06 19.28
N GLN A 33 4.42 0.39 20.44
CA GLN A 33 3.29 -0.52 20.63
C GLN A 33 2.00 0.27 20.48
N LEU A 34 1.07 -0.26 19.68
CA LEU A 34 -0.24 0.35 19.48
C LEU A 34 -0.87 0.65 20.85
N GLY A 35 -1.24 1.92 21.09
CA GLY A 35 -1.99 2.30 22.28
C GLY A 35 -3.35 1.60 22.31
N SER A 36 -3.97 1.50 23.50
CA SER A 36 -5.29 0.88 23.65
C SER A 36 -6.35 1.46 22.70
N ALA A 37 -6.33 2.77 22.48
CA ALA A 37 -7.21 3.45 21.53
C ALA A 37 -7.01 3.02 20.06
N GLN A 38 -5.79 2.61 19.69
CA GLN A 38 -5.49 2.12 18.33
C GLN A 38 -5.86 0.64 18.18
N LEU A 39 -5.78 -0.14 19.26
CA LEU A 39 -6.27 -1.52 19.28
C LEU A 39 -7.79 -1.58 19.09
N ASP A 40 -8.52 -0.64 19.69
CA ASP A 40 -9.98 -0.52 19.52
C ASP A 40 -10.39 -0.07 18.11
N GLY A 41 -9.46 0.52 17.35
CA GLY A 41 -9.67 0.99 15.98
C GLY A 41 -9.23 0.00 14.90
N LEU A 42 -8.75 -1.20 15.26
CA LEU A 42 -8.30 -2.18 14.27
C LEU A 42 -9.49 -2.66 13.42
N PRO A 43 -9.30 -2.86 12.10
CA PRO A 43 -10.33 -3.45 11.26
C PRO A 43 -10.76 -4.82 11.77
N ASP A 44 -12.06 -5.09 11.82
CA ASP A 44 -12.57 -6.39 12.26
C ASP A 44 -12.26 -7.48 11.23
N MET A 45 -11.27 -8.31 11.53
CA MET A 45 -10.84 -9.43 10.69
C MET A 45 -11.85 -10.59 10.64
N SER A 46 -12.82 -10.61 11.55
CA SER A 46 -13.91 -11.59 11.53
C SER A 46 -14.87 -11.33 10.36
N GLU A 47 -15.02 -10.07 9.96
CA GLU A 47 -15.83 -9.66 8.82
C GLU A 47 -15.16 -10.09 7.49
N PRO A 48 -15.85 -10.90 6.65
CA PRO A 48 -15.29 -11.36 5.38
C PRO A 48 -14.88 -10.22 4.44
N GLU A 49 -15.67 -9.15 4.38
CA GLU A 49 -15.43 -8.02 3.48
C GLU A 49 -14.20 -7.20 3.89
N THR A 50 -14.05 -6.92 5.19
CA THR A 50 -12.89 -6.21 5.75
C THR A 50 -11.60 -6.98 5.47
N ARG A 51 -11.59 -8.28 5.77
CA ARG A 51 -10.47 -9.17 5.47
C ARG A 51 -10.16 -9.24 3.98
N LYS A 52 -11.18 -9.29 3.12
CA LYS A 52 -11.01 -9.30 1.67
C LYS A 52 -10.38 -7.99 1.17
N LYS A 53 -10.84 -6.84 1.67
CA LYS A 53 -10.27 -5.53 1.35
C LYS A 53 -8.79 -5.44 1.74
N LEU A 54 -8.45 -5.89 2.95
CA LEU A 54 -7.07 -5.93 3.43
C LEU A 54 -6.19 -6.84 2.57
N LYS A 55 -6.65 -8.06 2.26
CA LYS A 55 -5.94 -8.99 1.38
C LYS A 55 -5.78 -8.47 -0.05
N CYS A 56 -6.77 -7.73 -0.58
CA CYS A 56 -6.63 -7.08 -1.89
C CYS A 56 -5.48 -6.06 -1.88
N GLY A 57 -5.40 -5.21 -0.84
CA GLY A 57 -4.32 -4.25 -0.68
C GLY A 57 -2.95 -4.92 -0.63
N ILE A 58 -2.80 -5.98 0.17
CA ILE A 58 -1.56 -6.76 0.21
C ILE A 58 -1.26 -7.42 -1.11
N CYS A 59 -2.22 -8.10 -1.75
CA CYS A 59 -1.95 -8.75 -3.03
C CYS A 59 -1.36 -7.78 -4.05
N LYS A 60 -1.94 -6.56 -4.13
CA LYS A 60 -1.41 -5.49 -4.98
C LYS A 60 0.03 -5.14 -4.59
N ALA A 61 0.29 -4.90 -3.31
CA ALA A 61 1.62 -4.58 -2.81
C ALA A 61 2.64 -5.69 -3.08
N SER A 62 2.28 -6.96 -2.82
CA SER A 62 3.13 -8.13 -3.03
C SER A 62 3.57 -8.27 -4.48
N VAL A 63 2.63 -8.21 -5.44
CA VAL A 63 2.95 -8.30 -6.87
C VAL A 63 3.83 -7.10 -7.29
N MET A 64 3.53 -5.90 -6.77
CA MET A 64 4.33 -4.71 -7.07
C MET A 64 5.76 -4.81 -6.55
N GLU A 65 5.97 -5.28 -5.32
CA GLU A 65 7.29 -5.45 -4.71
C GLU A 65 8.11 -6.53 -5.43
N MET A 66 7.48 -7.65 -5.78
CA MET A 66 8.11 -8.71 -6.59
C MET A 66 8.61 -8.17 -7.94
N LEU A 67 7.75 -7.47 -8.68
CA LEU A 67 8.10 -6.90 -9.97
C LEU A 67 9.13 -5.78 -9.83
N TYR A 68 9.02 -4.92 -8.82
CA TYR A 68 9.98 -3.85 -8.58
C TYR A 68 11.36 -4.41 -8.20
N GLY A 69 11.42 -5.44 -7.35
CA GLY A 69 12.65 -6.14 -7.00
C GLY A 69 13.35 -6.71 -8.23
N TYR A 70 12.60 -7.37 -9.12
CA TYR A 70 13.10 -7.86 -10.40
C TYR A 70 13.71 -6.73 -11.24
N LEU A 71 12.97 -5.63 -11.41
CA LEU A 71 13.39 -4.50 -12.25
C LEU A 71 14.61 -3.78 -11.69
N LYS A 72 14.67 -3.64 -10.38
CA LYS A 72 15.82 -3.07 -9.69
C LYS A 72 17.07 -3.90 -9.99
N MET A 73 17.00 -5.21 -9.82
CA MET A 73 18.13 -6.10 -10.09
C MET A 73 18.54 -6.11 -11.58
N GLU A 74 17.59 -6.15 -12.52
CA GLU A 74 17.92 -5.98 -13.96
C GLU A 74 18.67 -4.67 -14.24
N THR A 75 18.29 -3.59 -13.55
CA THR A 75 18.92 -2.27 -13.71
C THR A 75 20.34 -2.27 -13.15
N GLU A 76 20.52 -2.85 -11.96
CA GLU A 76 21.83 -2.93 -11.29
C GLU A 76 22.82 -3.81 -12.08
N GLU A 77 22.34 -4.90 -12.66
CA GLU A 77 23.14 -5.82 -13.48
C GLU A 77 23.37 -5.32 -14.91
N GLY A 78 22.54 -4.39 -15.40
CA GLY A 78 22.60 -3.87 -16.77
C GLY A 78 22.30 -4.92 -17.85
N ARG A 79 21.65 -6.03 -17.49
CA ARG A 79 21.30 -7.14 -18.39
C ARG A 79 19.98 -7.77 -17.97
N LYS A 80 19.42 -8.60 -18.86
CA LYS A 80 18.30 -9.46 -18.49
C LYS A 80 18.74 -10.52 -17.49
N LEU A 81 17.88 -10.76 -16.51
CA LEU A 81 18.07 -11.83 -15.54
C LEU A 81 17.72 -13.19 -16.17
N ARG A 82 18.44 -14.21 -15.74
CA ARG A 82 18.11 -15.61 -16.02
C ARG A 82 16.86 -16.00 -15.23
N GLU A 83 16.23 -17.08 -15.65
CA GLU A 83 15.05 -17.61 -14.99
C GLU A 83 15.31 -17.93 -13.51
N VAL A 84 16.43 -18.60 -13.20
CA VAL A 84 16.83 -18.90 -11.81
C VAL A 84 16.99 -17.63 -10.95
N GLU A 85 17.62 -16.59 -11.51
CA GLU A 85 17.77 -15.29 -10.82
C GLU A 85 16.41 -14.61 -10.61
N THR A 86 15.48 -14.80 -11.54
CA THR A 86 14.11 -14.28 -11.45
C THR A 86 13.37 -14.96 -10.30
N VAL A 87 13.42 -16.29 -10.23
CA VAL A 87 12.81 -17.09 -9.15
C VAL A 87 13.33 -16.65 -7.78
N GLU A 88 14.65 -16.56 -7.62
CA GLU A 88 15.27 -16.16 -6.34
C GLU A 88 14.79 -14.77 -5.85
N ILE A 89 14.62 -13.81 -6.76
CA ILE A 89 14.13 -12.47 -6.43
C ILE A 89 12.66 -12.50 -6.05
N LEU A 90 11.83 -13.22 -6.82
CA LEU A 90 10.40 -13.31 -6.56
C LEU A 90 10.11 -14.03 -5.24
N GLU A 91 10.82 -15.12 -4.96
CA GLU A 91 10.69 -15.89 -3.71
C GLU A 91 11.09 -15.04 -2.48
N SER A 92 12.22 -14.32 -2.58
CA SER A 92 12.74 -13.54 -1.46
C SER A 92 11.90 -12.29 -1.15
N ALA A 93 11.14 -11.76 -2.12
CA ALA A 93 10.38 -10.52 -2.00
C ALA A 93 9.44 -10.50 -0.78
N CYS A 94 8.74 -11.60 -0.50
CA CYS A 94 7.83 -11.67 0.63
C CYS A 94 8.54 -11.52 1.99
N SER A 95 9.67 -12.21 2.16
CA SER A 95 10.46 -12.15 3.39
C SER A 95 11.17 -10.81 3.59
N LEU A 96 11.60 -10.17 2.50
CA LEU A 96 12.38 -8.93 2.55
C LEU A 96 11.51 -7.68 2.73
N HIS A 97 10.32 -7.66 2.13
CA HIS A 97 9.52 -6.44 2.03
C HIS A 97 8.26 -6.46 2.88
N MET A 98 7.56 -7.60 2.98
CA MET A 98 6.22 -7.60 3.61
C MET A 98 6.25 -7.39 5.13
N GLY A 99 7.36 -7.68 5.79
CA GLY A 99 7.53 -7.36 7.21
C GLY A 99 7.53 -5.84 7.51
N GLU A 100 7.84 -5.02 6.51
CA GLU A 100 7.92 -3.56 6.65
C GLU A 100 6.61 -2.83 6.37
N TYR A 101 5.66 -3.52 5.73
CA TYR A 101 4.33 -3.01 5.48
C TYR A 101 3.52 -2.83 6.77
N GLY A 102 2.72 -1.77 6.79
CA GLY A 102 1.73 -1.53 7.84
C GLY A 102 0.49 -0.85 7.28
N LEU A 103 -0.55 -0.75 8.10
CA LEU A 103 -1.79 -0.08 7.73
C LEU A 103 -1.65 1.43 7.96
N VAL A 104 -1.94 2.23 6.94
CA VAL A 104 -1.94 3.70 7.05
C VAL A 104 -2.90 4.12 8.15
N LEU A 105 -2.51 5.07 8.99
CA LEU A 105 -3.40 5.67 9.99
C LEU A 105 -4.19 6.82 9.37
N ASP A 106 -5.48 6.93 9.70
CA ASP A 106 -6.28 8.11 9.37
C ASP A 106 -5.94 9.31 10.27
N GLU A 107 -6.61 10.44 10.04
CA GLU A 107 -6.41 11.68 10.83
C GLU A 107 -6.72 11.48 12.32
N ALA A 108 -7.54 10.48 12.68
CA ALA A 108 -7.87 10.13 14.06
C ALA A 108 -6.90 9.08 14.64
N GLY A 109 -5.84 8.71 13.91
CA GLY A 109 -4.86 7.71 14.32
C GLY A 109 -5.36 6.26 14.24
N LYS A 110 -6.48 6.00 13.54
CA LYS A 110 -7.05 4.67 13.38
C LYS A 110 -6.51 3.98 12.13
N PRO A 111 -6.20 2.67 12.20
CA PRO A 111 -5.76 1.92 11.04
C PRO A 111 -6.82 1.87 9.93
N THR A 112 -6.40 2.18 8.71
CA THR A 112 -7.21 2.06 7.49
C THR A 112 -7.01 0.68 6.84
N ALA A 113 -7.59 0.49 5.64
CA ALA A 113 -7.35 -0.69 4.83
C ALA A 113 -6.21 -0.51 3.81
N ASP A 114 -5.56 0.66 3.81
CA ASP A 114 -4.50 0.99 2.88
C ASP A 114 -3.15 0.60 3.47
N TRP A 115 -2.31 0.01 2.63
CA TRP A 115 -1.03 -0.55 3.03
C TRP A 115 0.11 0.29 2.51
N ILE A 116 1.13 0.51 3.36
CA ILE A 116 2.29 1.30 2.97
C ILE A 116 3.60 0.74 3.53
N ASN A 117 4.65 0.86 2.72
CA ASN A 117 6.04 0.55 3.07
C ASN A 117 6.92 1.81 3.02
N ASP A 118 6.40 2.91 3.58
CA ASP A 118 7.14 4.16 3.72
C ASP A 118 7.42 4.40 5.20
N ARG A 119 8.69 4.65 5.55
CA ARG A 119 9.12 4.98 6.92
C ARG A 119 8.74 6.41 7.33
N ALA A 120 8.40 7.26 6.35
CA ALA A 120 7.95 8.62 6.62
C ALA A 120 6.46 8.69 7.01
N VAL A 121 5.68 7.63 6.77
CA VAL A 121 4.24 7.60 7.00
C VAL A 121 3.91 6.77 8.24
N LEU A 122 3.14 7.38 9.15
CA LEU A 122 2.63 6.70 10.33
C LEU A 122 1.72 5.54 9.93
N LYS A 123 2.01 4.36 10.47
CA LYS A 123 1.29 3.13 10.16
C LYS A 123 1.16 2.23 11.38
N ALA A 124 0.04 1.52 11.45
CA ALA A 124 -0.13 0.45 12.41
C ALA A 124 0.67 -0.77 11.96
N LYS A 125 1.59 -1.20 12.84
CA LYS A 125 2.28 -2.48 12.76
C LYS A 125 1.88 -3.36 13.94
N GLY A 126 1.97 -4.66 13.75
CA GLY A 126 1.68 -5.64 14.80
C GLY A 126 1.85 -7.06 14.27
N GLY A 127 2.00 -8.03 15.18
CA GLY A 127 2.27 -9.41 14.79
C GLY A 127 1.24 -10.00 13.83
N TRP A 128 -0.05 -9.64 13.97
CA TRP A 128 -1.09 -10.10 13.05
C TRP A 128 -1.04 -9.39 11.68
N VAL A 129 -0.69 -8.09 11.65
CA VAL A 129 -0.56 -7.29 10.41
C VAL A 129 0.55 -7.87 9.55
N SER A 130 1.73 -8.08 10.15
CA SER A 130 2.89 -8.64 9.43
C SER A 130 2.63 -10.08 8.98
N ARG A 131 1.98 -10.92 9.80
CA ARG A 131 1.59 -12.28 9.39
C ARG A 131 0.62 -12.25 8.21
N LEU A 132 -0.43 -11.43 8.28
CA LEU A 132 -1.39 -11.30 7.17
C LEU A 132 -0.70 -10.87 5.87
N ALA A 133 0.24 -9.92 5.95
CA ALA A 133 1.01 -9.44 4.82
C ALA A 133 1.90 -10.55 4.23
N MET A 134 2.67 -11.24 5.07
CA MET A 134 3.54 -12.34 4.65
C MET A 134 2.76 -13.53 4.10
N ASP A 135 1.70 -13.98 4.79
CA ASP A 135 0.86 -15.11 4.37
C ASP A 135 0.22 -14.83 3.02
N THR A 136 -0.36 -13.64 2.83
CA THR A 136 -1.00 -13.29 1.54
C THR A 136 0.03 -13.15 0.42
N CYS A 137 1.24 -12.66 0.72
CA CYS A 137 2.32 -12.60 -0.27
C CYS A 137 2.79 -14.00 -0.69
N ASN A 138 2.94 -14.91 0.29
CA ASN A 138 3.30 -16.30 0.02
C ASN A 138 2.20 -17.01 -0.78
N ASP A 139 0.92 -16.78 -0.45
CA ASP A 139 -0.22 -17.27 -1.24
C ASP A 139 -0.12 -16.79 -2.71
N VAL A 140 0.21 -15.50 -2.91
CA VAL A 140 0.42 -14.93 -4.25
C VAL A 140 1.57 -15.61 -4.98
N TYR A 141 2.73 -15.74 -4.34
CA TYR A 141 3.90 -16.34 -4.95
C TYR A 141 3.65 -17.81 -5.30
N ASN A 142 3.22 -18.61 -4.34
CA ASN A 142 3.07 -20.07 -4.51
C ASN A 142 2.03 -20.42 -5.58
N GLU A 143 0.93 -19.68 -5.68
CA GLU A 143 -0.13 -19.95 -6.66
C GLU A 143 0.20 -19.41 -8.06
N PHE A 144 1.04 -18.37 -8.16
CA PHE A 144 1.33 -17.67 -9.42
C PHE A 144 2.81 -17.62 -9.79
N GLU A 145 3.67 -18.46 -9.21
CA GLU A 145 5.12 -18.48 -9.45
C GLU A 145 5.44 -18.56 -10.94
N GLU A 146 4.95 -19.61 -11.62
CA GLU A 146 5.19 -19.81 -13.05
C GLU A 146 4.74 -18.62 -13.90
N TYR A 147 3.59 -18.03 -13.55
CA TYR A 147 3.07 -16.86 -14.24
C TYR A 147 3.93 -15.62 -14.00
N LEU A 148 4.34 -15.37 -12.75
CA LEU A 148 5.19 -14.24 -12.38
C LEU A 148 6.56 -14.34 -13.06
N VAL A 149 7.19 -15.52 -13.07
CA VAL A 149 8.46 -15.76 -13.77
C VAL A 149 8.31 -15.49 -15.27
N ALA A 150 7.22 -15.92 -15.89
CA ALA A 150 6.96 -15.69 -17.30
C ALA A 150 6.55 -14.25 -17.64
N ALA A 151 5.99 -13.51 -16.68
CA ALA A 151 5.46 -12.16 -16.86
C ALA A 151 6.50 -11.07 -16.53
N ALA A 152 7.32 -11.25 -15.50
CA ALA A 152 8.26 -10.23 -15.02
C ALA A 152 9.18 -9.66 -16.11
N PRO A 153 9.80 -10.47 -17.01
CA PRO A 153 10.63 -9.94 -18.10
C PRO A 153 9.87 -9.14 -19.16
N LYS A 154 8.53 -9.19 -19.15
CA LYS A 154 7.64 -8.54 -20.12
C LYS A 154 6.96 -7.29 -19.56
N THR A 155 7.07 -7.04 -18.25
CA THR A 155 6.39 -5.89 -17.63
C THR A 155 7.00 -4.57 -18.04
N CYS A 156 8.27 -4.53 -18.44
CA CYS A 156 8.91 -3.31 -18.92
C CYS A 156 9.44 -3.45 -20.34
N LYS A 157 9.27 -2.39 -21.11
CA LYS A 157 9.81 -2.25 -22.46
C LYS A 157 10.67 -0.99 -22.52
N ILE A 158 11.73 -1.04 -23.31
CA ILE A 158 12.55 0.12 -23.62
C ILE A 158 12.00 0.72 -24.92
N GLU A 159 11.46 1.93 -24.84
CA GLU A 159 10.95 2.69 -25.98
C GLU A 159 11.81 3.94 -26.16
N GLY A 160 12.78 3.87 -27.08
CA GLY A 160 13.80 4.90 -27.22
C GLY A 160 14.75 4.89 -26.02
N ASP A 161 14.89 6.04 -25.35
CA ASP A 161 15.71 6.19 -24.15
C ASP A 161 14.90 6.03 -22.84
N GLU A 162 13.58 5.77 -22.95
CA GLU A 162 12.69 5.63 -21.80
C GLU A 162 12.33 4.16 -21.53
N ARG A 163 12.45 3.75 -20.27
CA ARG A 163 11.94 2.46 -19.78
C ARG A 163 10.50 2.63 -19.32
N LYS A 164 9.55 2.05 -20.05
CA LYS A 164 8.12 2.08 -19.71
C LYS A 164 7.71 0.75 -19.10
N CYS A 165 7.11 0.81 -17.91
CA CYS A 165 6.71 -0.37 -17.13
C CYS A 165 5.20 -0.42 -16.96
N GLN A 166 4.60 -1.53 -17.38
CA GLN A 166 3.19 -1.85 -17.25
C GLN A 166 3.00 -3.03 -16.30
N VAL A 167 2.88 -2.72 -15.02
CA VAL A 167 2.68 -3.71 -13.95
C VAL A 167 1.20 -4.01 -13.69
N GLN A 168 0.32 -3.05 -13.99
CA GLN A 168 -1.12 -3.15 -13.70
C GLN A 168 -1.80 -4.39 -14.31
N PRO A 169 -1.48 -4.83 -15.54
CA PRO A 169 -2.08 -6.06 -16.09
C PRO A 169 -1.76 -7.30 -15.26
N VAL A 170 -0.51 -7.43 -14.77
CA VAL A 170 -0.06 -8.55 -13.94
C VAL A 170 -0.76 -8.52 -12.57
N VAL A 171 -0.80 -7.35 -11.94
CA VAL A 171 -1.48 -7.16 -10.65
C VAL A 171 -2.97 -7.49 -10.75
N ARG A 172 -3.64 -7.01 -11.80
CA ARG A 172 -5.06 -7.29 -12.05
C ARG A 172 -5.30 -8.79 -12.26
N HIS A 173 -4.49 -9.43 -13.11
CA HIS A 173 -4.62 -10.86 -13.40
C HIS A 173 -4.54 -11.69 -12.11
N ILE A 174 -3.53 -11.44 -11.28
CA ILE A 174 -3.31 -12.19 -10.04
C ILE A 174 -4.38 -11.86 -8.99
N CYS A 175 -4.56 -10.57 -8.68
CA CYS A 175 -5.33 -10.16 -7.51
C CYS A 175 -6.84 -10.11 -7.73
N GLN A 176 -7.30 -9.81 -8.95
CA GLN A 176 -8.72 -9.72 -9.26
C GLN A 176 -9.26 -11.01 -9.89
N ASP A 177 -8.57 -11.53 -10.90
CA ASP A 177 -9.10 -12.61 -11.73
C ASP A 177 -8.69 -14.00 -11.18
N GLY A 178 -7.44 -14.12 -10.71
CA GLY A 178 -6.86 -15.31 -10.10
C GLY A 178 -7.35 -15.58 -8.68
N LEU A 179 -6.78 -14.89 -7.70
CA LEU A 179 -7.11 -15.09 -6.28
C LEU A 179 -8.46 -14.49 -5.86
N ARG A 180 -9.05 -13.63 -6.69
CA ARG A 180 -10.33 -12.95 -6.43
C ARG A 180 -10.38 -12.18 -5.11
N LEU A 181 -9.22 -11.69 -4.66
CA LEU A 181 -9.09 -10.87 -3.46
C LEU A 181 -9.63 -9.47 -3.71
N CYS A 182 -9.40 -8.92 -4.91
CA CYS A 182 -9.88 -7.60 -5.27
C CYS A 182 -11.27 -7.65 -5.93
N PRO A 183 -12.23 -6.78 -5.51
CA PRO A 183 -13.50 -6.67 -6.20
C PRO A 183 -13.33 -6.12 -7.63
N LYS A 184 -14.29 -6.44 -8.50
CA LYS A 184 -14.34 -5.85 -9.85
C LYS A 184 -14.42 -4.32 -9.75
N GLY A 185 -13.63 -3.62 -10.55
CA GLY A 185 -13.53 -2.15 -10.50
C GLY A 185 -12.49 -1.61 -9.51
N SER A 186 -11.73 -2.49 -8.83
CA SER A 186 -10.60 -2.07 -7.97
C SER A 186 -9.39 -1.54 -8.74
N PHE A 187 -9.45 -1.59 -10.07
CA PHE A 187 -8.41 -1.18 -11.00
C PHE A 187 -9.06 -0.23 -12.02
N PRO A 188 -8.47 0.95 -12.29
CA PRO A 188 -8.99 1.86 -13.30
C PRO A 188 -9.09 1.19 -14.67
N GLU A 189 -10.19 1.44 -15.41
CA GLU A 189 -10.42 0.82 -16.73
C GLU A 189 -9.39 1.23 -17.78
N GLU A 190 -8.73 2.37 -17.59
CA GLU A 190 -7.70 2.91 -18.49
C GLU A 190 -6.56 1.91 -18.74
N TYR A 191 -6.29 1.00 -17.80
CA TYR A 191 -5.26 -0.03 -17.94
C TYR A 191 -5.69 -1.29 -18.71
N ALA A 192 -6.95 -1.38 -19.16
CA ALA A 192 -7.48 -2.56 -19.84
C ALA A 192 -7.15 -2.60 -21.36
N GLN A 193 -6.75 -1.48 -21.97
CA GLN A 193 -6.74 -1.34 -23.43
C GLN A 193 -5.42 -1.71 -24.11
N GLU A 194 -4.30 -1.85 -23.39
CA GLU A 194 -2.98 -2.03 -24.03
C GLU A 194 -2.53 -3.50 -24.18
N GLY A 195 -3.29 -4.47 -23.63
CA GLY A 195 -2.93 -5.90 -23.66
C GLY A 195 -3.59 -6.75 -24.75
N ALA A 196 -4.56 -6.20 -25.50
CA ALA A 196 -5.38 -6.98 -26.45
C ALA A 196 -4.76 -7.11 -27.86
N GLY A 197 -3.44 -6.93 -27.99
CA GLY A 197 -2.66 -7.27 -29.20
C GLY A 197 -2.28 -8.76 -29.28
N GLY A 198 -2.99 -9.64 -28.57
CA GLY A 198 -2.80 -11.08 -28.65
C GLY A 198 -3.38 -11.61 -29.95
N GLU A 199 -2.50 -12.01 -30.86
CA GLU A 199 -2.75 -12.80 -32.06
C GLU A 199 -3.80 -13.89 -31.78
N LYS A 200 -5.01 -13.72 -32.30
CA LYS A 200 -6.02 -14.78 -32.33
C LYS A 200 -5.47 -15.89 -33.23
N LYS A 201 -4.92 -16.95 -32.64
CA LYS A 201 -4.82 -18.23 -33.34
C LYS A 201 -6.24 -18.77 -33.51
N GLU A 202 -6.81 -18.57 -34.68
CA GLU A 202 -7.94 -19.37 -35.14
C GLU A 202 -7.50 -20.85 -35.13
N LEU A 203 -8.25 -21.67 -34.39
CA LEU A 203 -8.23 -23.13 -34.47
C LEU A 203 -9.22 -23.57 -35.55
#